data_AF-A0A1Y2PCS3-F1
#
_entry.id   AF-A0A1Y2PCS3-F1
#
_cell.length_a   1.000
_cell.length_b   1.000
_cell.length_c   1.000
_cell.angle_alpha   90.00
_cell.angle_beta   90.00
_cell.angle_gamma   90.00
#
_symmetry.space_group_name_H-M   'P 1'
#
loop_
_entity.id
_entity.type
_entity.pdbx_description
1 polymer ?
#
loop_
_entity_poly.entity_id
_entity_poly.type
_entity_poly.pdbx_seq_one_letter_code
_entity_poly.pdbx_strand_id
1 'polypeptide(L)'
;MKKVIYLTLFFLMFISCGNNNQDCKETLTIRQFYFVNGNSYDYDTNIEVPCGTIIENQPVNITPPKLKEFTYEVINFEYTINTVTNISKLEMEVKLNNTSNASVKGFPYFTIKTDNLEFSTDYSNLATNSCQQLEANSSCTFILKIEESLNIGNWSNPKLTNVQYFLTN
;
A
#
# COMPACT_ATOMS: atom_id res chain seq x y z
N MET A 1 85.66 26.29 18.42
CA MET A 1 84.57 25.32 18.65
C MET A 1 83.35 26.09 19.12
N LYS A 2 82.33 26.25 18.27
CA LYS A 2 81.15 27.08 18.56
C LYS A 2 80.00 26.19 19.08
N LYS A 3 79.46 26.53 20.25
CA LYS A 3 78.12 26.11 20.71
C LYS A 3 77.14 27.20 20.32
N VAL A 4 76.02 26.88 19.67
CA VAL A 4 74.70 27.51 19.89
C VAL A 4 73.63 26.49 19.46
N ILE A 5 72.66 26.32 20.36
CA ILE A 5 71.46 25.47 20.37
C ILE A 5 70.41 26.03 19.40
N TYR A 6 69.63 25.18 18.70
CA TYR A 6 68.21 25.48 18.45
C TYR A 6 67.37 24.20 18.35
N LEU A 7 66.53 24.06 19.37
CA LEU A 7 65.40 23.17 19.56
C LEU A 7 64.21 23.71 18.74
N THR A 8 63.65 22.92 17.83
CA THR A 8 62.39 23.20 17.12
C THR A 8 61.47 22.00 17.31
N LEU A 9 60.76 21.92 18.44
CA LEU A 9 59.40 22.41 18.69
C LEU A 9 58.35 21.85 17.71
N PHE A 10 57.79 20.74 18.18
CA PHE A 10 56.54 20.07 17.82
C PHE A 10 55.39 21.07 17.63
N PHE A 11 54.95 21.30 16.39
CA PHE A 11 53.69 22.00 16.10
C PHE A 11 52.62 20.96 15.79
N LEU A 12 51.95 20.50 16.85
CA LEU A 12 50.67 19.80 16.78
C LEU A 12 49.66 20.70 16.06
N MET A 13 49.40 20.41 14.78
CA MET A 13 48.18 20.87 14.14
C MET A 13 47.00 20.10 14.75
N PHE A 14 46.40 20.66 15.79
CA PHE A 14 45.00 20.39 16.10
C PHE A 14 44.16 21.05 15.00
N ILE A 15 43.93 20.31 13.92
CA ILE A 15 42.85 20.66 12.99
C ILE A 15 41.55 20.36 13.73
N SER A 16 41.06 21.40 14.42
CA SER A 16 39.70 21.49 14.91
C SER A 16 38.77 21.58 13.69
N CYS A 17 38.24 20.44 13.26
CA CYS A 17 37.09 20.42 12.36
C CYS A 17 35.82 20.67 13.19
N GLY A 18 35.57 21.94 13.52
CA GLY A 18 34.24 22.38 13.89
C GLY A 18 33.38 22.45 12.62
N ASN A 19 32.79 21.34 12.21
CA ASN A 19 31.85 21.36 11.09
C ASN A 19 30.51 21.89 11.62
N ASN A 20 30.27 23.18 11.38
CA ASN A 20 28.99 23.82 11.56
C ASN A 20 28.00 23.22 10.55
N ASN A 21 27.41 22.07 10.88
CA ASN A 21 26.36 21.47 10.07
C ASN A 21 25.02 22.15 10.40
N GLN A 22 24.77 23.32 9.80
CA GLN A 22 23.44 23.93 9.80
C GLN A 22 22.42 23.13 8.95
N ASP A 23 22.87 22.10 8.22
CA ASP A 23 22.03 21.22 7.39
C ASP A 23 22.27 19.71 7.68
N CYS A 24 22.50 19.32 8.95
CA CYS A 24 22.58 17.90 9.28
C CYS A 24 21.19 17.24 9.14
N LYS A 25 21.04 16.35 8.16
CA LYS A 25 19.87 15.50 7.98
C LYS A 25 20.24 14.03 8.15
N GLU A 26 19.37 13.27 8.80
CA GLU A 26 19.43 11.82 8.87
C GLU A 26 18.16 11.19 8.30
N THR A 27 18.30 10.04 7.66
CA THR A 27 17.15 9.26 7.18
C THR A 27 16.74 8.27 8.26
N LEU A 28 15.48 8.35 8.68
CA LEU A 28 14.91 7.42 9.66
C LEU A 28 13.83 6.57 9.01
N THR A 29 13.82 5.30 9.39
CA THR A 29 12.77 4.35 8.99
C THR A 29 11.69 4.32 10.06
N ILE A 30 10.46 4.67 9.69
CA ILE A 30 9.30 4.65 10.57
C ILE A 30 8.34 3.55 10.12
N ARG A 31 7.89 2.73 11.07
CA ARG A 31 6.83 1.76 10.84
C ARG A 31 5.47 2.44 10.86
N GLN A 32 4.74 2.30 9.77
CA GLN A 32 3.36 2.77 9.63
C GLN A 32 2.43 1.57 9.49
N PHE A 33 1.17 1.77 9.85
CA PHE A 33 0.14 0.76 9.66
C PHE A 33 -1.20 1.38 9.31
N TYR A 34 -2.07 0.60 8.67
CA TYR A 34 -3.44 0.98 8.36
C TYR A 34 -4.38 -0.20 8.43
N PHE A 35 -5.68 0.07 8.59
CA PHE A 35 -6.71 -0.96 8.62
C PHE A 35 -7.63 -0.90 7.40
N VAL A 36 -7.94 -2.07 6.84
CA VAL A 36 -9.02 -2.26 5.85
C VAL A 36 -9.86 -3.45 6.29
N ASN A 37 -11.16 -3.24 6.53
CA ASN A 37 -12.09 -4.26 7.05
C ASN A 37 -11.59 -5.03 8.28
N GLY A 38 -10.89 -4.36 9.19
CA GLY A 38 -10.37 -4.96 10.42
C GLY A 38 -9.03 -5.69 10.26
N ASN A 39 -8.52 -5.85 9.04
CA ASN A 39 -7.17 -6.35 8.79
C ASN A 39 -6.16 -5.21 8.90
N SER A 40 -5.04 -5.45 9.59
CA SER A 40 -3.91 -4.51 9.69
C SER A 40 -2.88 -4.79 8.60
N TYR A 41 -2.36 -3.73 8.00
CA TYR A 41 -1.27 -3.77 7.03
C TYR A 41 -0.18 -2.82 7.49
N ASP A 42 1.06 -3.32 7.53
CA ASP A 42 2.21 -2.55 8.01
C ASP A 42 3.18 -2.30 6.87
N TYR A 43 3.81 -1.13 6.86
CA TYR A 43 4.90 -0.83 5.96
C TYR A 43 5.88 0.17 6.55
N ASP A 44 7.12 0.09 6.08
CA ASP A 44 8.21 0.96 6.51
C ASP A 44 8.36 2.11 5.52
N THR A 45 8.54 3.33 6.04
CA THR A 45 8.84 4.51 5.21
C THR A 45 10.07 5.23 5.70
N ASN A 46 10.83 5.79 4.76
CA ASN A 46 12.02 6.57 5.06
C ASN A 46 11.67 8.05 5.06
N ILE A 47 11.91 8.74 6.18
CA ILE A 47 11.76 10.19 6.29
C ILE A 47 13.12 10.85 6.55
N GLU A 48 13.34 12.03 5.96
CA GLU A 48 14.48 12.88 6.31
C GLU A 48 14.11 13.77 7.50
N VAL A 49 14.89 13.70 8.58
CA VAL A 49 14.74 14.58 9.74
C VAL A 49 16.05 15.29 10.08
N PRO A 50 16.01 16.42 10.79
CA PRO A 50 17.20 17.03 11.36
C PRO A 50 17.93 16.06 12.31
N CYS A 51 19.26 16.06 12.29
CA CYS A 51 20.04 15.19 13.15
C CYS A 51 19.74 15.42 14.65
N GLY A 52 19.63 14.33 15.41
CA GLY A 52 19.34 14.38 16.84
C GLY A 52 17.85 14.52 17.15
N THR A 53 16.99 14.35 16.15
CA THR A 53 15.54 14.24 16.37
C THR A 53 15.26 12.95 17.13
N ILE A 54 14.73 13.08 18.35
CA ILE A 54 14.27 11.92 19.13
C ILE A 54 12.85 11.59 18.64
N ILE A 55 12.71 10.47 17.93
CA ILE A 55 11.41 9.92 17.54
C ILE A 55 11.04 8.79 18.49
N GLU A 56 9.82 8.83 19.02
CA GLU A 56 9.26 7.66 19.70
C GLU A 56 8.97 6.58 18.64
N ASN A 57 9.57 5.39 18.76
CA ASN A 57 9.40 4.25 17.83
C ASN A 57 7.98 3.64 17.85
N GLN A 58 6.95 4.45 18.08
CA GLN A 58 5.57 4.00 18.05
C GLN A 58 5.09 3.89 16.61
N PRO A 59 4.42 2.77 16.25
CA PRO A 59 3.79 2.64 14.95
C PRO A 59 2.78 3.77 14.71
N VAL A 60 2.79 4.35 13.53
CA VAL A 60 1.86 5.43 13.17
C VAL A 60 0.69 4.86 12.37
N ASN A 61 -0.54 5.05 12.86
CA ASN A 61 -1.75 4.71 12.11
C ASN A 61 -1.99 5.78 11.04
N ILE A 62 -2.17 5.37 9.80
CA ILE A 62 -2.39 6.26 8.68
C ILE A 62 -3.66 5.89 7.90
N THR A 63 -4.04 6.75 6.96
CA THR A 63 -5.06 6.38 5.98
C THR A 63 -4.51 5.33 5.01
N PRO A 64 -5.29 4.28 4.66
CA PRO A 64 -4.86 3.28 3.69
C PRO A 64 -4.34 3.92 2.39
N PRO A 65 -3.09 3.67 1.99
CA PRO A 65 -2.49 4.27 0.82
C PRO A 65 -3.15 3.69 -0.43
N LYS A 66 -3.64 4.55 -1.32
CA LYS A 66 -4.31 4.18 -2.57
C LYS A 66 -3.38 4.46 -3.75
N LEU A 67 -3.37 3.56 -4.75
CA LEU A 67 -2.75 3.85 -6.03
C LEU A 67 -3.53 4.96 -6.72
N LYS A 68 -2.91 6.13 -6.89
CA LYS A 68 -3.55 7.30 -7.50
C LYS A 68 -3.71 7.15 -9.01
N GLU A 69 -2.69 6.61 -9.66
CA GLU A 69 -2.64 6.39 -11.12
C GLU A 69 -3.25 5.02 -11.44
N PHE A 70 -4.54 4.90 -11.14
CA PHE A 70 -5.31 3.68 -11.24
C PHE A 70 -6.61 3.92 -12.00
N THR A 71 -6.93 3.02 -12.93
CA THR A 71 -8.25 2.96 -13.58
C THR A 71 -8.70 1.51 -13.65
N TYR A 72 -10.00 1.30 -13.84
CA TYR A 72 -10.55 -0.03 -14.03
C TYR A 72 -11.62 -0.07 -15.11
N GLU A 73 -11.80 -1.25 -15.67
CA GLU A 73 -12.85 -1.57 -16.64
C GLU A 73 -13.57 -2.84 -16.19
N VAL A 74 -14.89 -2.76 -16.08
CA VAL A 74 -15.72 -3.92 -15.74
C VAL A 74 -15.98 -4.70 -17.02
N ILE A 75 -15.38 -5.88 -17.13
CA ILE A 75 -15.57 -6.78 -18.28
C ILE A 75 -16.83 -7.61 -18.07
N ASN A 76 -16.97 -8.19 -16.87
CA ASN A 76 -18.14 -8.96 -16.47
C ASN A 76 -18.49 -8.67 -15.01
N PHE A 77 -19.79 -8.54 -14.75
CA PHE A 77 -20.33 -8.56 -13.40
C PHE A 77 -21.72 -9.16 -13.47
N GLU A 78 -21.84 -10.42 -13.06
CA GLU A 78 -23.07 -11.18 -13.13
C GLU A 78 -23.37 -11.82 -11.77
N TYR A 79 -24.58 -11.61 -11.29
CA TYR A 79 -25.09 -12.26 -10.09
C TYR A 79 -26.38 -13.00 -10.45
N THR A 80 -26.39 -14.31 -10.21
CA THR A 80 -27.55 -15.16 -10.47
C THR A 80 -27.97 -15.92 -9.22
N ILE A 81 -29.27 -16.19 -9.13
CA ILE A 81 -29.87 -16.94 -8.02
C ILE A 81 -30.67 -18.08 -8.60
N ASN A 82 -30.42 -19.28 -8.10
CA ASN A 82 -31.26 -20.44 -8.32
C ASN A 82 -32.09 -20.72 -7.06
N THR A 83 -33.37 -20.34 -7.11
CA THR A 83 -34.32 -20.53 -6.00
C THR A 83 -34.74 -21.99 -5.80
N VAL A 84 -34.53 -22.87 -6.80
CA VAL A 84 -34.83 -24.31 -6.67
C VAL A 84 -33.74 -25.00 -5.86
N THR A 85 -32.48 -24.63 -6.08
CA THR A 85 -31.33 -25.21 -5.37
C THR A 85 -30.86 -24.39 -4.17
N ASN A 86 -31.43 -23.20 -3.95
CA ASN A 86 -30.97 -22.22 -2.96
C ASN A 86 -29.46 -21.94 -3.08
N ILE A 87 -28.99 -21.67 -4.30
CA ILE A 87 -27.60 -21.31 -4.59
C ILE A 87 -27.58 -19.94 -5.26
N SER A 88 -26.67 -19.07 -4.82
CA SER A 88 -26.32 -17.83 -5.50
C SER A 88 -24.95 -17.99 -6.14
N LYS A 89 -24.74 -17.27 -7.23
CA LYS A 89 -23.49 -17.24 -7.97
C LYS A 89 -23.10 -15.81 -8.29
N LEU A 90 -21.85 -15.45 -8.01
CA LEU A 90 -21.25 -14.19 -8.42
C LEU A 90 -20.08 -14.49 -9.36
N GLU A 91 -20.15 -13.97 -10.57
CA GLU A 91 -19.05 -13.95 -11.53
C GLU A 91 -18.63 -12.49 -11.75
N MET A 92 -17.34 -12.21 -11.57
CA MET A 92 -16.78 -10.88 -11.74
C MET A 92 -15.45 -10.96 -12.46
N GLU A 93 -15.34 -10.18 -13.54
CA GLU A 93 -14.10 -9.97 -14.29
C GLU A 93 -13.87 -8.47 -14.43
N VAL A 94 -12.79 -7.98 -13.83
CA VAL A 94 -12.47 -6.54 -13.83
C VAL A 94 -11.03 -6.36 -14.22
N LYS A 95 -10.79 -5.58 -15.28
CA LYS A 95 -9.44 -5.18 -15.69
C LYS A 95 -8.99 -4.00 -14.84
N LEU A 96 -7.90 -4.21 -14.13
CA LEU A 96 -7.25 -3.24 -13.25
C LEU A 96 -6.03 -2.69 -13.98
N ASN A 97 -5.93 -1.37 -14.14
CA ASN A 97 -4.83 -0.73 -14.87
C ASN A 97 -3.99 0.12 -13.90
N ASN A 98 -2.70 -0.14 -13.89
CA ASN A 98 -1.70 0.74 -13.29
C ASN A 98 -1.16 1.65 -14.39
N THR A 99 -1.53 2.93 -14.34
CA THR A 99 -1.05 3.92 -15.31
C THR A 99 0.20 4.66 -14.84
N SER A 100 0.79 4.22 -13.72
CA SER A 100 2.07 4.74 -13.22
C SER A 100 3.27 4.06 -13.88
N ASN A 101 4.42 4.71 -13.75
CA ASN A 101 5.71 4.17 -14.19
C ASN A 101 6.39 3.24 -13.18
N ALA A 102 5.72 2.90 -12.07
CA ALA A 102 6.24 2.04 -11.02
C ALA A 102 5.43 0.74 -10.91
N SER A 103 6.12 -0.37 -10.70
CA SER A 103 5.47 -1.62 -10.28
C SER A 103 5.05 -1.51 -8.82
N VAL A 104 3.83 -1.94 -8.50
CA VAL A 104 3.24 -1.79 -7.17
C VAL A 104 2.61 -3.08 -6.70
N LYS A 105 2.72 -3.34 -5.39
CA LYS A 105 2.00 -4.42 -4.73
C LYS A 105 0.80 -3.86 -4.00
N GLY A 106 -0.23 -4.70 -3.84
CA GLY A 106 -1.45 -4.29 -3.19
C GLY A 106 -2.56 -5.29 -3.33
N PHE A 107 -3.79 -4.78 -3.23
CA PHE A 107 -4.99 -5.56 -3.51
C PHE A 107 -6.14 -4.64 -3.96
N PRO A 108 -7.02 -5.13 -4.84
CA PRO A 108 -8.23 -4.42 -5.20
C PRO A 108 -9.29 -4.49 -4.09
N TYR A 109 -10.03 -3.40 -3.94
CA TYR A 109 -11.10 -3.24 -2.97
C TYR A 109 -12.36 -2.78 -3.69
N PHE A 110 -13.39 -3.62 -3.67
CA PHE A 110 -14.57 -3.49 -4.51
C PHE A 110 -15.72 -2.95 -3.67
N THR A 111 -16.44 -1.96 -4.20
CA THR A 111 -17.70 -1.46 -3.63
C THR A 111 -18.87 -1.98 -4.46
N ILE A 112 -19.75 -2.76 -3.83
CA ILE A 112 -20.97 -3.29 -4.44
C ILE A 112 -22.16 -2.61 -3.79
N LYS A 113 -23.06 -2.11 -4.64
CA LYS A 113 -24.34 -1.54 -4.26
C LYS A 113 -25.47 -2.45 -4.67
N THR A 114 -26.38 -2.71 -3.75
CA THR A 114 -27.67 -3.36 -3.96
C THR A 114 -28.78 -2.32 -3.75
N ASP A 115 -30.04 -2.71 -3.92
CA ASP A 115 -31.16 -1.81 -3.70
C ASP A 115 -31.21 -1.24 -2.25
N ASN A 116 -30.75 -2.00 -1.26
CA ASN A 116 -30.90 -1.66 0.16
C ASN A 116 -29.58 -1.44 0.91
N LEU A 117 -28.45 -1.83 0.34
CA LEU A 117 -27.14 -1.82 1.00
C LEU A 117 -26.03 -1.49 0.03
N GLU A 118 -25.05 -0.73 0.50
CA GLU A 118 -23.75 -0.57 -0.15
C GLU A 118 -22.68 -1.09 0.80
N PHE A 119 -21.81 -1.95 0.31
CA PHE A 119 -20.72 -2.51 1.09
C PHE A 119 -19.45 -2.57 0.26
N SER A 120 -18.29 -2.60 0.93
CA SER A 120 -17.01 -2.75 0.26
C SER A 120 -16.19 -3.88 0.87
N THR A 121 -15.50 -4.62 0.04
CA THR A 121 -14.66 -5.73 0.49
C THR A 121 -13.51 -6.04 -0.46
N ASP A 122 -12.49 -6.67 0.11
CA ASP A 122 -11.45 -7.37 -0.63
C ASP A 122 -11.93 -8.79 -0.94
N TYR A 123 -11.85 -9.20 -2.21
CA TYR A 123 -12.18 -10.54 -2.69
C TYR A 123 -10.94 -11.37 -3.05
N SER A 124 -9.73 -10.87 -2.81
CA SER A 124 -8.46 -11.45 -3.26
C SER A 124 -8.28 -12.91 -2.82
N ASN A 125 -8.76 -13.28 -1.64
CA ASN A 125 -8.64 -14.66 -1.12
C ASN A 125 -9.58 -15.67 -1.78
N LEU A 126 -10.62 -15.19 -2.47
CA LEU A 126 -11.59 -16.02 -3.17
C LEU A 126 -11.37 -16.00 -4.70
N ALA A 127 -10.53 -15.07 -5.18
CA ALA A 127 -10.29 -14.84 -6.58
C ALA A 127 -9.40 -15.93 -7.19
N THR A 128 -9.70 -16.31 -8.43
CA THR A 128 -8.79 -17.13 -9.25
C THR A 128 -7.56 -16.32 -9.69
N ASN A 129 -7.74 -15.01 -9.94
CA ASN A 129 -6.65 -14.06 -10.09
C ASN A 129 -6.96 -12.82 -9.25
N SER A 130 -6.12 -12.57 -8.24
CA SER A 130 -6.32 -11.51 -7.24
C SER A 130 -5.66 -10.18 -7.60
N CYS A 131 -4.78 -10.16 -8.61
CA CYS A 131 -4.02 -8.97 -9.01
C CYS A 131 -3.28 -8.30 -7.84
N GLN A 132 -2.59 -9.09 -7.00
CA GLN A 132 -1.83 -8.58 -5.84
C GLN A 132 -0.59 -7.74 -6.22
N GLN A 133 -0.24 -7.70 -7.49
CA GLN A 133 0.82 -6.87 -8.05
C GLN A 133 0.37 -6.35 -9.42
N LEU A 134 0.65 -5.07 -9.68
CA LEU A 134 0.46 -4.43 -10.97
C LEU A 134 1.81 -3.89 -11.44
N GLU A 135 2.29 -4.36 -12.60
CA GLU A 135 3.49 -3.80 -13.20
C GLU A 135 3.28 -2.36 -13.65
N ALA A 136 4.39 -1.65 -13.86
CA ALA A 136 4.37 -0.29 -14.40
C ALA A 136 3.68 -0.28 -15.78
N ASN A 137 2.77 0.68 -15.99
CA ASN A 137 2.03 0.86 -17.24
C ASN A 137 1.35 -0.41 -17.78
N SER A 138 0.90 -1.29 -16.88
CA SER A 138 0.32 -2.58 -17.23
C SER A 138 -1.11 -2.72 -16.71
N SER A 139 -1.74 -3.84 -17.10
CA SER A 139 -3.05 -4.23 -16.59
C SER A 139 -3.05 -5.66 -16.07
N CYS A 140 -3.91 -5.94 -15.10
CA CYS A 140 -4.22 -7.28 -14.62
C CYS A 140 -5.74 -7.48 -14.63
N THR A 141 -6.22 -8.64 -15.08
CA THR A 141 -7.64 -8.98 -15.02
C THR A 141 -7.92 -9.75 -13.75
N PHE A 142 -8.62 -9.12 -12.80
CA PHE A 142 -9.14 -9.75 -11.61
C PHE A 142 -10.29 -10.70 -12.01
N ILE A 143 -10.26 -11.93 -11.51
CA ILE A 143 -11.25 -12.97 -11.85
C ILE A 143 -11.77 -13.62 -10.57
N LEU A 144 -13.07 -13.54 -10.36
CA LEU A 144 -13.78 -14.18 -9.26
C LEU A 144 -14.98 -14.96 -9.78
N LYS A 145 -15.10 -16.21 -9.31
CA LYS A 145 -16.27 -17.06 -9.53
C LYS A 145 -16.57 -17.79 -8.23
N ILE A 146 -17.62 -17.37 -7.55
CA ILE A 146 -18.05 -17.96 -6.28
C ILE A 146 -19.49 -18.42 -6.38
N GLU A 147 -19.76 -19.56 -5.74
CA GLU A 147 -21.10 -20.12 -5.58
C GLU A 147 -21.32 -20.39 -4.09
N GLU A 148 -22.42 -19.88 -3.54
CA GLU A 148 -22.73 -19.97 -2.12
C GLU A 148 -24.19 -20.38 -1.91
N SER A 149 -24.48 -20.99 -0.76
CA SER A 149 -25.87 -21.26 -0.36
C SER A 149 -26.61 -19.95 -0.08
N LEU A 150 -27.87 -19.84 -0.51
CA LEU A 150 -28.74 -18.66 -0.35
C LEU A 150 -29.09 -18.27 1.10
N ASN A 151 -28.47 -18.93 2.09
CA ASN A 151 -28.67 -18.66 3.52
C ASN A 151 -28.18 -17.27 3.94
N ILE A 152 -27.34 -16.65 3.11
CA ILE A 152 -26.80 -15.31 3.30
C ILE A 152 -27.57 -14.38 2.35
N GLY A 153 -28.61 -13.74 2.89
CA GLY A 153 -29.46 -12.70 2.28
C GLY A 153 -29.36 -12.46 0.76
N ASN A 154 -30.50 -12.62 0.06
CA ASN A 154 -30.62 -12.31 -1.36
C ASN A 154 -30.19 -10.86 -1.69
N TRP A 155 -29.21 -10.70 -2.58
CA TRP A 155 -28.82 -9.39 -3.11
C TRP A 155 -29.74 -9.00 -4.26
N SER A 156 -30.62 -8.03 -4.01
CA SER A 156 -31.45 -7.44 -5.06
C SER A 156 -30.60 -6.49 -5.92
N ASN A 157 -30.48 -6.80 -7.21
CA ASN A 157 -29.84 -5.99 -8.25
C ASN A 157 -28.43 -5.47 -7.89
N PRO A 158 -27.47 -6.34 -7.52
CA PRO A 158 -26.13 -5.90 -7.18
C PRO A 158 -25.45 -5.23 -8.39
N LYS A 159 -24.70 -4.18 -8.11
CA LYS A 159 -23.92 -3.41 -9.09
C LYS A 159 -22.56 -3.08 -8.48
N LEU A 160 -21.49 -3.36 -9.21
CA LEU A 160 -20.17 -2.85 -8.88
C LEU A 160 -20.12 -1.34 -9.17
N THR A 161 -19.95 -0.52 -8.13
CA THR A 161 -19.98 0.95 -8.23
C THR A 161 -18.59 1.59 -8.14
N ASN A 162 -17.63 0.92 -7.50
CA ASN A 162 -16.28 1.44 -7.34
C ASN A 162 -15.26 0.30 -7.19
N VAL A 163 -14.04 0.55 -7.66
CA VAL A 163 -12.86 -0.26 -7.37
C VAL A 163 -11.73 0.66 -6.98
N GLN A 164 -11.08 0.37 -5.86
CA GLN A 164 -9.85 1.03 -5.40
C GLN A 164 -8.73 0.01 -5.34
N TYR A 165 -7.48 0.45 -5.44
CA TYR A 165 -6.32 -0.41 -5.24
C TYR A 165 -5.51 0.12 -4.06
N PHE A 166 -5.47 -0.67 -2.98
CA PHE A 166 -4.71 -0.33 -1.78
C PHE A 166 -3.30 -0.89 -1.87
N LEU A 167 -2.31 -0.06 -1.56
CA LEU A 167 -0.90 -0.40 -1.69
C LEU A 167 -0.41 -1.20 -0.47
N THR A 168 0.36 -2.24 -0.74
CA THR A 168 1.07 -3.04 0.26
C THR A 168 2.57 -3.06 -0.06
N ASN A 169 3.39 -3.46 0.91
CA ASN A 169 4.86 -3.48 0.80
C ASN A 169 5.38 -4.57 -0.17
#